data_AF-A0A2K8Z6Y9-F1
#
_entry.id   AF-A0A2K8Z6Y9-F1
#
_cell.length_a   1.000
_cell.length_b   1.000
_cell.length_c   1.000
_cell.angle_alpha   90.00
_cell.angle_beta   90.00
_cell.angle_gamma   90.00
#
_symmetry.space_group_name_H-M   'P 1'
#
loop_
_entity.id
_entity.type
_entity.pdbx_description
1 polymer ?
#
loop_
_entity_poly.entity_id
_entity_poly.type
_entity_poly.pdbx_seq_one_letter_code
_entity_poly.pdbx_strand_id
1 'polypeptide(L)' 'MAQYQLVEKHKIEHHNEYYEVRTTQDDDQPKSLFFSTNEENLEEVAAAVVAEHLPGAKHWTVIPHRKDN' A
#
# COMPACT_ATOMS: atom_id res chain seq x y z
N MET A 1 -14.51 6.28 -5.24
CA MET A 1 -14.12 5.01 -4.62
C MET A 1 -12.84 4.61 -5.32
N ALA A 2 -11.73 4.66 -4.61
CA ALA A 2 -10.42 4.34 -5.19
C ALA A 2 -10.40 2.90 -5.70
N GLN A 3 -9.97 2.69 -6.95
CA GLN A 3 -9.80 1.35 -7.49
C GLN A 3 -8.40 0.84 -7.20
N TYR A 4 -8.31 -0.23 -6.43
CA TYR A 4 -7.05 -0.88 -6.10
C TYR A 4 -7.20 -2.38 -6.01
N GLN A 5 -6.06 -3.06 -6.13
CA GLN A 5 -5.95 -4.48 -5.92
C GLN A 5 -4.86 -4.74 -4.89
N LEU A 6 -5.21 -5.41 -3.79
CA LEU A 6 -4.21 -5.88 -2.84
C LEU A 6 -3.32 -6.93 -3.48
N VAL A 7 -2.02 -6.78 -3.27
CA VAL A 7 -0.98 -7.69 -3.75
C VAL A 7 -0.37 -8.38 -2.54
N GLU A 8 -0.33 -9.71 -2.57
CA GLU A 8 0.36 -10.46 -1.53
C GLU A 8 1.87 -10.41 -1.75
N LYS A 9 2.66 -10.44 -0.67
CA LYS A 9 4.12 -10.30 -0.73
C LYS A 9 4.80 -11.23 -1.74
N HIS A 10 4.29 -12.45 -1.90
CA HIS A 10 4.81 -13.45 -2.83
C HIS A 10 4.38 -13.24 -4.28
N LYS A 11 3.33 -12.44 -4.54
CA LYS A 11 2.87 -12.11 -5.90
C LYS A 11 3.53 -10.85 -6.44
N ILE A 12 4.11 -10.02 -5.56
CA ILE A 12 4.85 -8.80 -5.91
C ILE A 12 5.84 -9.04 -7.05
N GLU A 13 6.50 -10.20 -7.08
CA GLU A 13 7.48 -10.55 -8.12
C GLU A 13 6.90 -10.56 -9.55
N HIS A 14 5.59 -10.72 -9.69
CA HIS A 14 4.89 -10.69 -10.97
C HIS A 14 4.34 -9.30 -11.35
N HIS A 15 4.49 -8.30 -10.49
CA HIS A 15 4.08 -6.92 -10.76
C HIS A 15 5.28 -6.05 -11.16
N ASN A 16 5.13 -5.28 -12.24
CA ASN A 16 6.13 -4.30 -12.70
C ASN A 16 6.13 -3.04 -11.83
N GLU A 17 4.95 -2.67 -11.34
CA GLU A 17 4.73 -1.55 -10.44
C GLU A 17 3.73 -1.98 -9.35
N TYR A 18 4.08 -1.69 -8.11
CA TYR A 18 3.23 -1.87 -6.94
C TYR A 18 3.59 -0.82 -5.89
N TYR A 19 2.73 -0.67 -4.90
CA TYR A 19 2.85 0.32 -3.85
C TYR A 19 2.76 -0.39 -2.50
N GLU A 20 3.54 0.09 -1.53
CA GLU A 20 3.49 -0.38 -0.16
C GLU A 20 2.93 0.73 0.73
N VAL A 21 1.84 0.45 1.43
CA VAL A 21 1.42 1.24 2.59
C VAL A 21 2.04 0.60 3.82
N ARG A 22 2.82 1.39 4.57
CA ARG A 22 3.41 0.96 5.84
C ARG A 22 2.91 1.83 6.98
N THR A 23 2.43 1.21 8.07
CA THR A 23 2.08 1.93 9.30
C THR A 23 3.34 2.22 10.12
N THR A 24 3.50 3.45 10.56
CA THR A 24 4.64 3.91 11.38
C THR A 24 4.26 4.20 12.83
N GLN A 25 3.02 3.93 13.22
CA GLN A 25 2.49 4.26 14.54
C GLN A 25 2.95 3.31 15.66
N ASP A 26 3.16 2.03 15.36
CA ASP A 26 3.58 1.02 16.33
C ASP A 26 5.03 0.65 16.05
N ASP A 27 5.94 1.16 16.88
CA ASP A 27 7.39 0.95 16.77
C ASP A 27 7.75 -0.55 16.87
N ASP A 28 6.90 -1.33 17.53
CA ASP A 28 7.13 -2.75 17.81
C ASP A 28 6.71 -3.66 16.63
N GLN A 29 5.69 -3.29 15.84
CA GLN A 29 5.18 -4.11 14.73
C GLN A 29 4.63 -3.26 13.57
N PRO A 30 5.49 -2.66 12.73
CA PRO A 30 5.04 -1.98 11.51
C PRO A 30 4.33 -2.97 10.59
N LYS A 31 3.06 -2.70 10.27
CA LYS A 31 2.30 -3.45 9.27
C LYS A 31 2.51 -2.84 7.88
N SER A 32 2.83 -3.70 6.93
CA SER A 32 2.91 -3.33 5.51
C SER A 32 1.83 -4.05 4.72
N LEU A 33 1.10 -3.30 3.90
CA LEU A 33 0.18 -3.78 2.89
C LEU A 33 0.68 -3.38 1.52
N PHE A 34 0.59 -4.28 0.56
CA PHE A 34 0.98 -4.00 -0.82
C PHE A 34 -0.25 -3.96 -1.70
N PHE A 35 -0.27 -3.04 -2.65
CA PHE A 35 -1.38 -2.87 -3.59
C PHE A 35 -0.86 -2.37 -4.93
N SER A 36 -1.62 -2.65 -5.98
CA SER A 36 -1.46 -2.06 -7.31
C SER A 36 -2.69 -1.24 -7.64
N THR A 37 -2.49 -0.12 -8.32
CA THR A 37 -3.57 0.75 -8.78
C THR A 37 -3.17 1.43 -10.08
N ASN A 38 -4.16 1.78 -10.90
CA ASN A 38 -3.99 2.63 -12.08
C ASN A 38 -4.46 4.07 -11.82
N GLU A 39 -4.89 4.37 -10.60
CA GLU A 39 -5.35 5.69 -10.23
C GLU A 39 -4.16 6.66 -10.13
N GLU A 40 -4.34 7.89 -10.62
CA GLU A 40 -3.31 8.92 -10.52
C GLU A 40 -3.09 9.38 -9.08
N ASN A 41 -4.15 9.35 -8.25
CA ASN A 41 -4.09 9.80 -6.85
C ASN A 41 -3.78 8.65 -5.90
N LEU A 42 -2.49 8.37 -5.74
CA LEU A 42 -2.01 7.31 -4.83
C LEU A 42 -2.35 7.58 -3.37
N GLU A 43 -2.44 8.84 -2.94
CA GLU A 43 -2.77 9.20 -1.56
C GLU A 43 -4.20 8.81 -1.22
N GLU A 44 -5.15 9.06 -2.14
CA GLU A 44 -6.54 8.66 -1.97
C GLU A 44 -6.69 7.14 -1.92
N VAL A 45 -5.98 6.43 -2.79
CA VAL A 45 -5.97 4.96 -2.80
C VAL A 45 -5.38 4.41 -1.51
N ALA A 46 -4.22 4.90 -1.09
CA ALA A 46 -3.58 4.49 0.15
C ALA A 46 -4.48 4.76 1.36
N ALA A 47 -5.14 5.92 1.41
CA ALA A 47 -6.09 6.25 2.47
C ALA A 47 -7.29 5.27 2.50
N ALA A 48 -7.81 4.87 1.33
CA ALA A 48 -8.87 3.86 1.26
C ALA A 48 -8.38 2.48 1.76
N VAL A 49 -7.21 2.03 1.31
CA VAL A 49 -6.58 0.78 1.76
C VAL A 49 -6.39 0.77 3.28
N VAL A 50 -5.88 1.87 3.85
CA VAL A 50 -5.70 2.01 5.29
C VAL A 50 -7.04 1.98 6.03
N ALA A 51 -8.04 2.72 5.55
CA ALA A 51 -9.36 2.77 6.17
C ALA A 51 -10.04 1.40 6.18
N GLU A 52 -9.88 0.61 5.11
CA GLU A 52 -10.51 -0.70 4.96
C GLU A 52 -9.76 -1.83 5.68
N HIS A 53 -8.42 -1.85 5.62
CA HIS A 53 -7.62 -2.98 6.08
C HIS A 53 -6.82 -2.71 7.36
N LEU A 54 -6.60 -1.44 7.72
CA LEU A 54 -5.86 -1.03 8.90
C LEU A 54 -6.68 -0.02 9.73
N PRO A 55 -7.91 -0.38 10.15
CA PRO A 55 -8.76 0.51 10.92
C PRO A 55 -8.04 0.85 12.24
N GLY A 56 -7.69 2.13 12.40
CA GLY A 56 -6.96 2.63 13.58
C GLY A 56 -5.51 3.08 13.33
N ALA A 57 -4.97 2.90 12.11
CA ALA A 57 -3.69 3.49 11.74
C ALA A 57 -3.83 5.01 11.54
N LYS A 58 -3.17 5.80 12.41
CA LYS A 58 -3.09 7.27 12.34
C LYS A 58 -1.88 7.75 11.56
N HIS A 59 -0.79 6.98 11.56
CA HIS A 59 0.44 7.30 10.84
C HIS A 59 0.79 6.17 9.88
N TRP A 60 0.82 6.52 8.59
CA TRP A 60 1.17 5.61 7.52
C TRP A 60 1.91 6.37 6.42
N THR A 61 2.66 5.64 5.60
CA THR A 61 3.41 6.17 4.47
C THR A 61 3.18 5.28 3.26
N VAL A 62 3.07 5.88 2.07
CA VAL A 62 3.06 5.13 0.81
C VAL A 62 4.47 5.10 0.23
N ILE A 63 4.92 3.93 -0.21
CA ILE A 63 6.23 3.69 -0.82
C ILE A 63 5.98 3.10 -2.21
N PRO A 64 6.27 3.86 -3.29
CA PRO A 64 6.17 3.32 -4.64
C PRO A 64 7.33 2.35 -4.91
N HIS A 65 7.01 1.16 -5.38
CA HIS A 65 7.96 0.16 -5.82
C HIS A 65 7.79 -0.07 -7.33
N ARG A 66 8.73 0.44 -8.10
CA ARG A 66 8.85 0.15 -9.54
C ARG A 66 10.04 -0.76 -9.76
N LYS A 67 9.86 -1.80 -10.56
CA LYS A 67 11.00 -2.55 -11.09
C LYS A 67 11.64 -1.71 -12.19
N ASP A 68 12.52 -0.79 -11.79
CA ASP A 68 13.49 -0.20 -12.71
C ASP A 68 14.46 -1.33 -13.12
N ASN A 69 14.47 -1.63 -14.41
CA ASN A 69 15.24 -2.72 -15.02
C ASN A 69 16.71 -2.34 -15.21
#